data_AF-A0A0Q0AB55-F1
#
_entry.id   AF-A0A0Q0AB55-F1
#
_cell.length_a   1.000
_cell.length_b   1.000
_cell.length_c   1.000
_cell.angle_alpha   90.00
_cell.angle_beta   90.00
_cell.angle_gamma   90.00
#
_symmetry.space_group_name_H-M   'P 1'
#
loop_
_entity.id
_entity.type
_entity.pdbx_description
1 polymer ?
#
loop_
_entity_poly.entity_id
_entity_poly.type
_entity_poly.pdbx_seq_one_letter_code
_entity_poly.pdbx_strand_id
1 'polypeptide(L)' 'MKFSLFVHMERWDESVSHRQLFEDLTELTLMAEQGGFSTVWIG' A
#
# COMPACT_ATOMS: atom_id res chain seq x y z
N MET A 1 18.73 -1.75 10.81
CA MET A 1 17.69 -2.80 10.72
C MET A 1 16.90 -2.56 9.44
N LYS A 2 16.42 -3.60 8.75
CA LYS A 2 15.56 -3.45 7.57
C LYS A 2 14.10 -3.57 8.01
N PHE A 3 13.27 -2.60 7.62
CA PHE A 3 11.84 -2.60 7.89
C PHE A 3 11.07 -2.95 6.63
N SER A 4 10.01 -3.74 6.77
CA SER A 4 9.10 -4.10 5.68
C SER A 4 7.67 -3.75 6.09
N LEU A 5 6.83 -3.42 5.11
CA LEU A 5 5.42 -3.10 5.28
C LEU A 5 4.58 -4.28 4.79
N PHE A 6 3.56 -4.67 5.55
CA PHE A 6 2.55 -5.64 5.12
C PHE A 6 1.19 -4.92 5.04
N VAL A 7 0.57 -4.95 3.87
CA VAL A 7 -0.66 -4.21 3.57
C VAL A 7 -1.76 -5.20 3.19
N HIS A 8 -2.90 -5.09 3.87
CA HIS A 8 -4.14 -5.73 3.46
C HIS A 8 -4.95 -4.80 2.57
N MET A 9 -5.36 -5.28 1.39
CA MET A 9 -6.25 -4.54 0.50
C MET A 9 -7.67 -5.07 0.63
N GLU A 10 -8.48 -4.40 1.44
CA GLU A 10 -9.92 -4.70 1.55
C GLU A 10 -10.74 -3.49 1.09
N ARG A 11 -11.60 -3.71 0.11
CA ARG A 11 -12.58 -2.72 -0.34
C ARG A 11 -13.90 -2.92 0.40
N TRP A 12 -14.03 -2.29 1.56
CA TRP A 12 -15.27 -2.29 2.34
C TRP A 12 -16.20 -1.11 2.01
N ASP A 13 -15.66 0.00 1.50
CA ASP A 13 -16.41 1.17 1.07
C ASP A 13 -16.75 1.09 -0.42
N GLU A 14 -18.04 1.11 -0.74
CA GLU A 14 -18.51 1.01 -2.12
C GLU A 14 -18.31 2.30 -2.94
N SER A 15 -18.09 3.44 -2.29
CA SER A 15 -17.78 4.70 -2.95
C SER A 15 -16.35 4.74 -3.52
N VAL A 16 -15.45 3.93 -2.95
CA VAL A 16 -14.07 3.79 -3.43
C VAL A 16 -14.07 2.86 -4.64
N SER A 17 -13.53 3.32 -5.76
CA SER A 17 -13.35 2.45 -6.92
C SER A 17 -12.16 1.50 -6.71
N HIS A 18 -12.18 0.32 -7.33
CA HIS A 18 -11.00 -0.56 -7.33
C HIS A 18 -9.75 0.16 -7.85
N ARG A 19 -9.91 1.03 -8.85
CA ARG A 19 -8.81 1.86 -9.38
C ARG A 19 -8.21 2.76 -8.31
N GLN A 20 -9.05 3.48 -7.56
CA GLN A 20 -8.59 4.35 -6.48
C GLN A 20 -7.81 3.54 -5.44
N LEU A 21 -8.31 2.37 -5.03
CA LEU A 21 -7.62 1.50 -4.07
C LEU A 21 -6.19 1.10 -4.53
N PHE A 22 -6.01 0.86 -5.83
CA PHE A 22 -4.68 0.58 -6.40
C PHE A 22 -3.80 1.82 -6.54
N GLU A 23 -4.39 2.98 -6.84
CA GLU A 23 -3.68 4.26 -6.84
C GLU A 23 -3.17 4.60 -5.42
N ASP A 24 -4.00 4.41 -4.40
CA ASP A 24 -3.63 4.59 -2.99
C ASP A 24 -2.53 3.62 -2.54
N LEU A 25 -2.63 2.33 -2.95
CA LEU A 25 -1.57 1.35 -2.70
C LEU A 25 -0.23 1.79 -3.33
N THR A 26 -0.29 2.33 -4.55
CA THR A 26 0.90 2.78 -5.27
C THR A 26 1.55 3.95 -4.55
N GLU A 27 0.75 4.94 -4.14
CA GLU A 27 1.23 6.08 -3.36
C GLU A 27 1.85 5.64 -2.03
N LEU A 28 1.18 4.74 -1.30
CA LEU A 28 1.69 4.18 -0.05
C LEU A 28 3.03 3.46 -0.24
N THR A 29 3.17 2.69 -1.33
CA THR A 29 4.40 1.96 -1.64
C THR A 29 5.56 2.92 -1.91
N LEU A 30 5.32 4.00 -2.65
CA LEU A 30 6.32 5.03 -2.92
C LEU A 30 6.72 5.79 -1.64
N MET A 31 5.75 6.09 -0.77
CA MET A 31 6.03 6.68 0.54
C MET A 31 6.87 5.74 1.42
N ALA A 32 6.58 4.43 1.41
CA ALA A 32 7.36 3.44 2.14
C ALA A 32 8.80 3.36 1.62
N GLU A 33 9.00 3.37 0.30
CA GLU A 33 10.33 3.42 -0.30
C GLU A 33 11.11 4.67 0.14
N GLN A 34 10.49 5.85 0.05
CA GLN A 34 11.09 7.11 0.51
C GLN A 34 11.42 7.10 2.01
N GLY A 35 10.60 6.40 2.81
CA GLY A 35 10.80 6.18 4.24
C GLY A 35 11.89 5.14 4.57
N GLY A 36 12.51 4.50 3.59
CA GLY A 36 13.58 3.52 3.78
C GLY A 36 13.11 2.08 4.06
N PHE A 37 11.85 1.75 3.75
CA PHE A 37 11.37 0.37 3.81
C PHE A 37 11.99 -0.46 2.68
N SER A 38 12.34 -1.72 2.98
CA SER A 38 12.99 -2.60 2.00
C SER A 38 12.01 -3.42 1.17
N THR A 39 10.79 -3.64 1.65
CA THR A 39 9.79 -4.47 0.96
C THR A 39 8.38 -4.10 1.39
N VAL A 40 7.47 -4.05 0.43
CA VAL A 40 6.02 -4.00 0.67
C VAL A 40 5.44 -5.35 0.24
N TRP A 41 4.75 -6.00 1.16
CA TRP A 41 4.04 -7.25 0.95
C TRP A 41 2.54 -6.98 0.97
N ILE A 42 1.81 -7.59 0.04
CA ILE A 42 0.37 -7.41 -0.08
C ILE A 42 -0.27 -8.79 0.07
N GLY A 43 -1.27 -8.90 0.96
CA GLY A 43 -1.95 -10.17 1.24
C GLY A 43 -3.27 -9.97 1.98
#